data_AF-A0A957JBW8-F1
#
_entry.id   AF-A0A957JBW8-F1
#
_cell.length_a   1.000
_cell.length_b   1.000
_cell.length_c   1.000
_cell.angle_alpha   90.00
_cell.angle_beta   90.00
_cell.angle_gamma   90.00
#
_symmetry.space_group_name_H-M   'P 1'
#
loop_
_entity.id
_entity.type
_entity.pdbx_description
1 polymer ?
#
loop_
_entity_poly.entity_id
_entity_poly.type
_entity_poly.pdbx_seq_one_letter_code
_entity_poly.pdbx_strand_id
1 'polypeptide(L)'
;MSASATIPAPTRLRRVGRAIGWSIVTTLKILFVMAVVGLIAVGAYAIGVTVDQQTRILSRRLALLEYHADQAALNHETQAAEIDALSGELSTARTDMDSLGAELAADIAAQETMLAQLETELAAAISSSQVISGNLSSLTTAAVALQSDISSNTSSIDALGGELDGLRGDVTAAESSLGALSGDLATLDASVAGLTDADAALLQFQQTLTLFRAWELLSRARLRLAENNLGLASADIAAAQALLATVELPLPEGVESNPLDVVQGRLTLVAGSLPADPTLAAADLDLAWDALDNLMGELLGLPAETPPAPEAEGTP
;
A
#
# COMPACT_ATOMS: atom_id res chain seq x y z
N MET A 1 -64.91 -33.37 -121.75
CA MET A 1 -65.78 -34.24 -122.59
C MET A 1 -66.38 -33.38 -123.71
N SER A 2 -66.89 -33.98 -124.79
CA SER A 2 -66.85 -33.38 -126.14
C SER A 2 -68.23 -33.27 -126.83
N ALA A 3 -68.22 -32.76 -128.08
CA ALA A 3 -69.34 -32.56 -129.05
C ALA A 3 -70.18 -31.28 -128.82
N SER A 4 -70.57 -30.44 -129.81
CA SER A 4 -70.56 -30.42 -131.30
C SER A 4 -71.80 -31.01 -132.03
N ALA A 5 -72.60 -30.14 -132.66
CA ALA A 5 -73.66 -30.43 -133.64
C ALA A 5 -73.95 -29.15 -134.49
N THR A 6 -74.46 -29.25 -135.73
CA THR A 6 -74.54 -28.09 -136.68
C THR A 6 -75.54 -28.34 -137.84
N ILE A 7 -76.06 -27.27 -138.47
CA ILE A 7 -76.84 -27.19 -139.76
C ILE A 7 -78.17 -27.99 -139.85
N PRO A 8 -79.06 -27.83 -140.89
CA PRO A 8 -79.10 -26.93 -142.07
C PRO A 8 -80.45 -26.15 -142.30
N ALA A 9 -80.62 -25.52 -143.48
CA ALA A 9 -81.86 -24.87 -144.00
C ALA A 9 -82.49 -25.65 -145.19
N PRO A 10 -83.68 -25.27 -145.76
CA PRO A 10 -83.69 -24.55 -147.08
C PRO A 10 -84.93 -23.62 -147.36
N THR A 11 -85.40 -23.49 -148.61
CA THR A 11 -85.84 -22.23 -149.27
C THR A 11 -87.22 -22.14 -149.97
N ARG A 12 -87.79 -20.90 -150.01
CA ARG A 12 -88.56 -20.22 -151.12
C ARG A 12 -89.91 -20.78 -151.68
N LEU A 13 -90.92 -19.90 -151.82
CA LEU A 13 -91.62 -19.61 -153.10
C LEU A 13 -92.32 -18.22 -153.15
N ARG A 14 -93.26 -17.94 -154.10
CA ARG A 14 -93.55 -16.58 -154.66
C ARG A 14 -95.00 -16.01 -154.50
N ARG A 15 -95.05 -14.72 -154.11
CA ARG A 15 -95.89 -13.56 -154.58
C ARG A 15 -97.33 -13.76 -155.11
N VAL A 16 -98.25 -12.86 -154.69
CA VAL A 16 -98.92 -11.80 -155.50
C VAL A 16 -99.83 -10.92 -154.61
N GLY A 17 -100.13 -9.66 -155.02
CA GLY A 17 -101.15 -8.79 -154.40
C GLY A 17 -100.59 -7.50 -153.75
N ARG A 18 -100.80 -6.33 -154.38
CA ARG A 18 -100.18 -5.04 -153.96
C ARG A 18 -101.01 -3.84 -154.41
N ALA A 19 -101.70 -3.14 -153.48
CA ALA A 19 -102.38 -1.86 -153.76
C ALA A 19 -102.68 -0.99 -152.52
N ILE A 20 -103.35 -1.53 -151.49
CA ILE A 20 -104.09 -0.69 -150.50
C ILE A 20 -103.32 -0.39 -149.20
N GLY A 21 -102.28 -1.15 -148.85
CA GLY A 21 -101.68 -1.14 -147.51
C GLY A 21 -100.77 0.03 -147.10
N TRP A 22 -100.73 1.17 -147.81
CA TRP A 22 -99.70 2.21 -147.54
C TRP A 22 -100.03 3.12 -146.35
N SER A 23 -101.30 3.46 -146.14
CA SER A 23 -101.74 4.42 -145.10
C SER A 23 -101.72 3.88 -143.66
N ILE A 24 -101.89 2.56 -143.48
CA ILE A 24 -101.84 1.92 -142.15
C ILE A 24 -100.38 1.80 -141.67
N VAL A 25 -99.43 1.63 -142.58
CA VAL A 25 -98.00 1.50 -142.24
C VAL A 25 -97.41 2.83 -141.75
N THR A 26 -97.90 3.98 -142.20
CA THR A 26 -97.43 5.29 -141.75
C THR A 26 -97.97 5.67 -140.37
N THR A 27 -99.27 5.47 -140.09
CA THR A 27 -99.82 5.72 -138.74
C THR A 27 -99.22 4.76 -137.70
N LEU A 28 -99.07 3.48 -138.03
CA LEU A 28 -98.42 2.52 -137.14
C LEU A 28 -96.95 2.90 -136.87
N LYS A 29 -96.23 3.42 -137.87
CA LYS A 29 -94.86 3.95 -137.68
C LYS A 29 -94.81 5.17 -136.77
N ILE A 30 -95.75 6.11 -136.89
CA ILE A 30 -95.78 7.30 -136.03
C ILE A 30 -96.12 6.91 -134.58
N LEU A 31 -97.06 5.99 -134.37
CA LEU A 31 -97.35 5.42 -133.05
C LEU A 31 -96.17 4.65 -132.48
N PHE A 32 -95.46 3.87 -133.31
CA PHE A 32 -94.23 3.18 -132.90
C PHE A 32 -93.11 4.15 -132.53
N VAL A 33 -92.91 5.24 -133.29
CA VAL A 33 -91.92 6.28 -132.97
C VAL A 33 -92.30 7.02 -131.69
N MET A 34 -93.57 7.38 -131.48
CA MET A 34 -94.04 7.98 -130.23
C MET A 34 -93.90 7.03 -129.03
N ALA A 35 -94.18 5.73 -129.21
CA ALA A 35 -93.98 4.71 -128.17
C ALA A 35 -92.49 4.50 -127.86
N VAL A 36 -91.61 4.51 -128.88
CA VAL A 36 -90.15 4.42 -128.71
C VAL A 36 -89.59 5.68 -128.05
N VAL A 37 -90.02 6.88 -128.45
CA VAL A 37 -89.63 8.15 -127.79
C VAL A 37 -90.16 8.20 -126.36
N GLY A 38 -91.37 7.70 -126.09
CA GLY A 38 -91.92 7.53 -124.74
C GLY A 38 -91.10 6.54 -123.90
N LEU A 39 -90.72 5.40 -124.45
CA LEU A 39 -89.83 4.42 -123.80
C LEU A 39 -88.42 4.98 -123.56
N ILE A 40 -87.89 5.79 -124.48
CA ILE A 40 -86.61 6.48 -124.31
C ILE A 40 -86.72 7.58 -123.24
N ALA A 41 -87.82 8.32 -123.17
CA ALA A 41 -88.03 9.36 -122.16
C ALA A 41 -88.27 8.77 -120.76
N VAL A 42 -89.10 7.72 -120.64
CA VAL A 42 -89.31 6.99 -119.38
C VAL A 42 -88.04 6.23 -118.99
N GLY A 43 -87.31 5.66 -119.95
CA GLY A 43 -86.01 5.04 -119.74
C GLY A 43 -84.95 6.04 -119.26
N ALA A 44 -84.85 7.21 -119.89
CA ALA A 44 -83.95 8.28 -119.49
C ALA A 44 -84.34 8.89 -118.14
N TYR A 45 -85.62 8.96 -117.80
CA TYR A 45 -86.08 9.38 -116.48
C TYR A 45 -85.79 8.31 -115.41
N ALA A 46 -85.99 7.03 -115.70
CA ALA A 46 -85.64 5.93 -114.80
C ALA A 46 -84.12 5.82 -114.60
N ILE A 47 -83.33 6.02 -115.66
CA ILE A 47 -81.86 6.14 -115.59
C ILE A 47 -81.49 7.39 -114.78
N GLY A 48 -82.13 8.53 -115.01
CA GLY A 48 -81.90 9.76 -114.25
C GLY A 48 -82.20 9.60 -112.76
N VAL A 49 -83.31 8.97 -112.40
CA VAL A 49 -83.70 8.70 -111.00
C VAL A 49 -82.82 7.63 -110.36
N THR A 50 -82.39 6.59 -111.08
CA THR A 50 -81.45 5.59 -110.54
C THR A 50 -80.04 6.15 -110.40
N VAL A 51 -79.58 6.99 -111.33
CA VAL A 51 -78.34 7.77 -111.19
C VAL A 51 -78.43 8.76 -110.03
N ASP A 52 -79.55 9.47 -109.86
CA ASP A 52 -79.76 10.42 -108.74
C ASP A 52 -79.99 9.72 -107.37
N GLN A 53 -80.44 8.46 -107.37
CA GLN A 53 -80.37 7.60 -106.19
C GLN A 53 -78.94 7.13 -105.94
N GLN A 54 -78.19 6.74 -106.98
CA GLN A 54 -76.79 6.33 -106.83
C GLN A 54 -75.90 7.48 -106.38
N THR A 55 -76.03 8.70 -106.92
CA THR A 55 -75.29 9.87 -106.43
C THR A 55 -75.67 10.18 -105.00
N ARG A 56 -76.96 10.18 -104.61
CA ARG A 56 -77.35 10.40 -103.20
C ARG A 56 -76.88 9.30 -102.25
N ILE A 57 -76.74 8.06 -102.71
CA ILE A 57 -76.09 6.96 -101.95
C ILE A 57 -74.57 7.18 -101.87
N LEU A 58 -73.92 7.58 -102.97
CA LEU A 58 -72.48 7.86 -103.03
C LEU A 58 -72.10 9.07 -102.20
N SER A 59 -72.86 10.17 -102.21
CA SER A 59 -72.64 11.34 -101.35
C SER A 59 -72.83 11.00 -99.87
N ARG A 60 -73.82 10.15 -99.52
CA ARG A 60 -73.96 9.64 -98.13
C ARG A 60 -72.80 8.75 -97.71
N ARG A 61 -72.28 7.91 -98.62
CA ARG A 61 -71.08 7.11 -98.37
C ARG A 61 -69.82 7.97 -98.28
N LEU A 62 -69.71 9.02 -99.10
CA LEU A 62 -68.58 9.95 -99.10
C LEU A 62 -68.55 10.72 -97.77
N ALA A 63 -69.65 11.35 -97.36
CA ALA A 63 -69.74 12.07 -96.08
C ALA A 63 -69.53 11.15 -94.87
N LEU A 64 -69.91 9.87 -94.95
CA LEU A 64 -69.63 8.87 -93.91
C LEU A 64 -68.15 8.44 -93.89
N LEU A 65 -67.52 8.31 -95.06
CA LEU A 65 -66.07 8.06 -95.18
C LEU A 65 -65.24 9.26 -94.72
N GLU A 66 -65.69 10.47 -95.02
CA GLU A 66 -65.12 11.75 -94.56
C GLU A 66 -65.22 11.85 -93.04
N TYR A 67 -66.41 11.64 -92.46
CA TYR A 67 -66.60 11.55 -91.00
C TYR A 67 -65.74 10.46 -90.33
N HIS A 68 -65.57 9.29 -90.98
CA HIS A 68 -64.69 8.24 -90.48
C HIS A 68 -63.19 8.61 -90.61
N ALA A 69 -62.81 9.37 -91.64
CA ALA A 69 -61.44 9.86 -91.81
C ALA A 69 -61.11 10.97 -90.80
N ASP A 70 -62.04 11.88 -90.54
CA ASP A 70 -61.93 12.92 -89.50
C ASP A 70 -61.84 12.30 -88.11
N GLN A 71 -62.67 11.29 -87.80
CA GLN A 71 -62.51 10.52 -86.55
C GLN A 71 -61.18 9.77 -86.49
N ALA A 72 -60.72 9.16 -87.58
CA ALA A 72 -59.42 8.49 -87.59
C ALA A 72 -58.27 9.47 -87.36
N ALA A 73 -58.31 10.66 -87.97
CA ALA A 73 -57.34 11.72 -87.75
C ALA A 73 -57.33 12.21 -86.30
N LEU A 74 -58.49 12.52 -85.72
CA LEU A 74 -58.61 12.96 -84.33
C LEU A 74 -58.20 11.87 -83.32
N ASN A 75 -58.53 10.61 -83.59
CA ASN A 75 -58.06 9.48 -82.79
C ASN A 75 -56.53 9.31 -82.88
N HIS A 76 -55.93 9.49 -84.06
CA HIS A 76 -54.47 9.45 -84.23
C HIS A 76 -53.76 10.64 -83.60
N GLU A 77 -54.34 11.84 -83.63
CA GLU A 77 -53.83 13.03 -82.94
C GLU A 77 -53.88 12.84 -81.40
N THR A 78 -54.97 12.27 -80.89
CA THR A 78 -55.11 11.89 -79.48
C THR A 78 -54.07 10.84 -79.07
N GLN A 79 -53.90 9.78 -79.87
CA GLN A 79 -52.88 8.75 -79.64
C GLN A 79 -51.45 9.29 -79.71
N ALA A 80 -51.17 10.25 -80.59
CA ALA A 80 -49.86 10.89 -80.65
C ALA A 80 -49.59 11.70 -79.37
N ALA A 81 -50.56 12.47 -78.88
CA ALA A 81 -50.44 13.21 -77.63
C ALA A 81 -50.28 12.27 -76.40
N GLU A 82 -50.98 11.14 -76.38
CA GLU A 82 -50.80 10.10 -75.34
C GLU A 82 -49.39 9.48 -75.39
N ILE A 83 -48.86 9.19 -76.59
CA ILE A 83 -47.51 8.65 -76.78
C ILE A 83 -46.44 9.65 -76.34
N ASP A 84 -46.57 10.93 -76.72
CA ASP A 84 -45.63 11.99 -76.31
C ASP A 84 -45.65 12.21 -74.78
N ALA A 85 -46.84 12.18 -74.16
CA ALA A 85 -46.99 12.26 -72.71
C ALA A 85 -46.31 11.07 -71.99
N LEU A 86 -46.60 9.84 -72.42
CA LEU A 86 -45.98 8.62 -71.87
C LEU A 86 -44.45 8.60 -72.11
N SER A 87 -43.96 9.15 -73.22
CA SER A 87 -42.53 9.31 -73.46
C SER A 87 -41.89 10.33 -72.50
N GLY A 88 -42.61 11.41 -72.15
CA GLY A 88 -42.18 12.38 -71.15
C GLY A 88 -42.16 11.79 -69.73
N GLU A 89 -43.20 11.04 -69.35
CA GLU A 89 -43.26 10.32 -68.07
C GLU A 89 -42.14 9.28 -67.95
N LEU A 90 -41.90 8.47 -69.00
CA LEU A 90 -40.83 7.47 -69.01
C LEU A 90 -39.44 8.09 -68.98
N SER A 91 -39.23 9.25 -69.62
CA SER A 91 -37.98 10.02 -69.51
C SER A 91 -37.77 10.60 -68.10
N THR A 92 -38.85 10.98 -67.42
CA THR A 92 -38.82 11.51 -66.04
C THR A 92 -38.50 10.37 -65.07
N ALA A 93 -39.29 9.29 -65.09
CA ALA A 93 -39.09 8.12 -64.24
C ALA A 93 -37.70 7.47 -64.42
N ARG A 94 -37.13 7.52 -65.63
CA ARG A 94 -35.74 7.11 -65.87
C ARG A 94 -34.75 8.02 -65.15
N THR A 95 -34.94 9.34 -65.23
CA THR A 95 -34.09 10.32 -64.53
C THR A 95 -34.17 10.14 -63.01
N ASP A 96 -35.36 9.87 -62.49
CA ASP A 96 -35.58 9.57 -61.06
C ASP A 96 -34.88 8.26 -60.64
N MET A 97 -34.95 7.21 -61.47
CA MET A 97 -34.21 5.95 -61.24
C MET A 97 -32.69 6.14 -61.28
N ASP A 98 -32.17 6.89 -62.26
CA ASP A 98 -30.74 7.18 -62.37
C ASP A 98 -30.25 8.02 -61.16
N SER A 99 -31.09 8.96 -60.66
CA SER A 99 -30.81 9.74 -59.44
C SER A 99 -30.85 8.90 -58.17
N LEU A 100 -31.89 8.07 -57.98
CA LEU A 100 -32.02 7.19 -56.81
C LEU A 100 -30.90 6.14 -56.77
N GLY A 101 -30.45 5.66 -57.93
CA GLY A 101 -29.27 4.79 -58.04
C GLY A 101 -27.97 5.47 -57.61
N ALA A 102 -27.81 6.76 -57.92
CA ALA A 102 -26.65 7.54 -57.49
C ALA A 102 -26.69 7.86 -55.98
N GLU A 103 -27.86 8.18 -55.42
CA GLU A 103 -28.07 8.41 -53.99
C GLU A 103 -27.78 7.13 -53.18
N LEU A 104 -28.36 5.99 -53.59
CA LEU A 104 -28.10 4.69 -52.95
C LEU A 104 -26.62 4.28 -53.01
N ALA A 105 -25.92 4.56 -54.12
CA ALA A 105 -24.49 4.29 -54.24
C ALA A 105 -23.64 5.16 -53.31
N ALA A 106 -24.02 6.43 -53.10
CA ALA A 106 -23.37 7.33 -52.16
C ALA A 106 -23.59 6.89 -50.70
N ASP A 107 -24.82 6.51 -50.35
CA ASP A 107 -25.17 6.01 -49.02
C ASP A 107 -24.44 4.71 -48.67
N ILE A 108 -24.31 3.77 -49.63
CA ILE A 108 -23.53 2.54 -49.45
C ILE A 108 -22.06 2.87 -49.18
N ALA A 109 -21.43 3.74 -49.99
CA ALA A 109 -20.03 4.13 -49.79
C ALA A 109 -19.79 4.86 -48.44
N ALA A 110 -20.76 5.65 -47.98
CA ALA A 110 -20.72 6.28 -46.66
C ALA A 110 -20.83 5.24 -45.52
N GLN A 111 -21.72 4.25 -45.66
CA GLN A 111 -21.87 3.15 -44.69
C GLN A 111 -20.63 2.25 -44.65
N GLU A 112 -20.04 1.89 -45.79
CA GLU A 112 -18.77 1.15 -45.87
C GLU A 112 -17.63 1.89 -45.16
N THR A 113 -17.55 3.22 -45.36
CA THR A 113 -16.57 4.07 -44.67
C THR A 113 -16.79 4.08 -43.15
N MET A 114 -18.04 4.20 -42.70
CA MET A 114 -18.38 4.19 -41.27
C MET A 114 -18.10 2.83 -40.61
N LEU A 115 -18.37 1.71 -41.31
CA LEU A 115 -18.06 0.37 -40.83
C LEU A 115 -16.54 0.16 -40.68
N ALA A 116 -15.74 0.55 -41.67
CA ALA A 116 -14.28 0.47 -41.59
C ALA A 116 -13.69 1.30 -40.44
N GLN A 117 -14.28 2.47 -40.14
CA GLN A 117 -13.91 3.25 -38.95
C GLN A 117 -14.28 2.53 -37.65
N LEU A 118 -15.51 1.99 -37.54
CA LEU A 118 -15.96 1.27 -36.35
C LEU A 118 -15.15 -0.01 -36.08
N GLU A 119 -14.76 -0.75 -37.12
CA GLU A 119 -13.85 -1.90 -37.00
C GLU A 119 -12.47 -1.48 -36.47
N THR A 120 -11.95 -0.35 -36.95
CA THR A 120 -10.66 0.21 -36.50
C THR A 120 -10.73 0.66 -35.03
N GLU A 121 -11.78 1.36 -34.63
CA GLU A 121 -12.01 1.81 -33.25
C GLU A 121 -12.22 0.62 -32.30
N LEU A 122 -12.96 -0.41 -32.73
CA LEU A 122 -13.16 -1.65 -31.97
C LEU A 122 -11.84 -2.41 -31.75
N ALA A 123 -11.00 -2.54 -32.79
CA ALA A 123 -9.69 -3.17 -32.67
C ALA A 123 -8.77 -2.42 -31.71
N ALA A 124 -8.79 -1.07 -31.73
CA ALA A 124 -8.06 -0.23 -30.78
C ALA A 124 -8.59 -0.39 -29.34
N ALA A 125 -9.91 -0.44 -29.15
CA ALA A 125 -10.54 -0.62 -27.85
C ALA A 125 -10.22 -2.01 -27.24
N ILE A 126 -10.27 -3.08 -28.05
CA ILE A 126 -9.86 -4.43 -27.63
C ILE A 126 -8.38 -4.44 -27.20
N SER A 127 -7.50 -3.82 -27.98
CA SER A 127 -6.06 -3.72 -27.67
C SER A 127 -5.81 -2.97 -26.35
N SER A 128 -6.51 -1.85 -26.14
CA SER A 128 -6.46 -1.08 -24.89
C SER A 128 -6.95 -1.90 -23.68
N SER A 129 -8.06 -2.64 -23.84
CA SER A 129 -8.61 -3.52 -22.79
C SER A 129 -7.64 -4.63 -22.37
N GLN A 130 -6.92 -5.22 -23.33
CA GLN A 130 -5.88 -6.24 -23.05
C GLN A 130 -4.72 -5.64 -22.24
N VAL A 131 -4.23 -4.45 -22.61
CA VAL A 131 -3.18 -3.74 -21.86
C VAL A 131 -3.64 -3.40 -20.43
N ILE A 132 -4.87 -2.93 -20.27
CA ILE A 132 -5.44 -2.63 -18.93
C ILE A 132 -5.53 -3.90 -18.07
N SER A 133 -5.90 -5.03 -18.65
CA SER A 133 -5.96 -6.32 -17.95
C SER A 133 -4.57 -6.84 -17.55
N GLY A 134 -3.55 -6.68 -18.40
CA GLY A 134 -2.15 -7.00 -18.06
C GLY A 134 -1.60 -6.11 -16.94
N ASN A 135 -1.89 -4.81 -16.99
CA ASN A 135 -1.52 -3.85 -15.94
C ASN A 135 -2.22 -4.18 -14.61
N LEU A 136 -3.51 -4.52 -14.64
CA LEU A 136 -4.27 -4.90 -13.45
C LEU A 136 -3.71 -6.18 -12.82
N SER A 137 -3.43 -7.22 -13.61
CA SER A 137 -2.80 -8.46 -13.12
C SER A 137 -1.42 -8.21 -12.50
N SER A 138 -0.62 -7.34 -13.11
CA SER A 138 0.68 -6.91 -12.57
C SER A 138 0.55 -6.17 -11.24
N LEU A 139 -0.43 -5.26 -11.14
CA LEU A 139 -0.72 -4.50 -9.91
C LEU A 139 -1.24 -5.41 -8.79
N THR A 140 -2.12 -6.37 -9.08
CA THR A 140 -2.55 -7.39 -8.11
C THR A 140 -1.38 -8.21 -7.60
N THR A 141 -0.46 -8.61 -8.49
CA THR A 141 0.75 -9.36 -8.11
C THR A 141 1.65 -8.53 -7.18
N ALA A 142 1.87 -7.26 -7.50
CA ALA A 142 2.66 -6.35 -6.65
C ALA A 142 1.98 -6.08 -5.29
N ALA A 143 0.66 -5.95 -5.25
CA ALA A 143 -0.09 -5.77 -4.00
C ALA A 143 0.01 -6.99 -3.06
N VAL A 144 -0.06 -8.22 -3.62
CA VAL A 144 0.13 -9.46 -2.85
C VAL A 144 1.57 -9.57 -2.32
N ALA A 145 2.58 -9.20 -3.11
CA ALA A 145 3.96 -9.16 -2.66
C ALA A 145 4.15 -8.18 -1.48
N LEU A 146 3.67 -6.94 -1.62
CA LEU A 146 3.73 -5.93 -0.55
C LEU A 146 2.97 -6.36 0.72
N GLN A 147 1.86 -7.08 0.59
CA GLN A 147 1.14 -7.63 1.75
C GLN A 147 1.96 -8.72 2.47
N SER A 148 2.71 -9.54 1.73
CA SER A 148 3.66 -10.51 2.29
C SER A 148 4.82 -9.82 3.00
N ASP A 149 5.42 -8.80 2.38
CA ASP A 149 6.53 -8.04 2.95
C ASP A 149 6.12 -7.31 4.23
N ILE A 150 4.95 -6.68 4.26
CA ILE A 150 4.37 -6.06 5.46
C ILE A 150 4.21 -7.11 6.57
N SER A 151 3.67 -8.29 6.25
CA SER A 151 3.46 -9.36 7.25
C SER A 151 4.80 -9.86 7.83
N SER A 152 5.81 -10.05 6.99
CA SER A 152 7.17 -10.43 7.42
C SER A 152 7.83 -9.35 8.29
N ASN A 153 7.65 -8.08 7.94
CA ASN A 153 8.19 -6.96 8.70
C ASN A 153 7.50 -6.81 10.07
N THR A 154 6.17 -7.01 10.16
CA THR A 154 5.45 -7.07 11.43
C THR A 154 6.01 -8.18 12.32
N SER A 155 6.15 -9.41 11.82
CA SER A 155 6.73 -10.51 12.62
C SER A 155 8.18 -10.24 13.07
N SER A 156 8.95 -9.49 12.27
CA SER A 156 10.31 -9.08 12.65
C SER A 156 10.32 -7.99 13.74
N ILE A 157 9.37 -7.06 13.71
CA ILE A 157 9.17 -6.05 14.74
C ILE A 157 8.73 -6.69 16.06
N ASP A 158 7.80 -7.66 16.00
CA ASP A 158 7.32 -8.39 17.19
C ASP A 158 8.47 -9.19 17.86
N ALA A 159 9.33 -9.83 17.06
CA ALA A 159 10.51 -10.54 17.55
C ALA A 159 11.52 -9.60 18.23
N LEU A 160 11.86 -8.47 17.60
CA LEU A 160 12.74 -7.45 18.18
C LEU A 160 12.15 -6.80 19.44
N GLY A 161 10.82 -6.70 19.54
CA GLY A 161 10.12 -6.30 20.77
C GLY A 161 10.37 -7.29 21.92
N GLY A 162 10.23 -8.59 21.64
CA GLY A 162 10.53 -9.65 22.61
C GLY A 162 12.00 -9.69 23.05
N GLU A 163 12.95 -9.49 22.13
CA GLU A 163 14.38 -9.36 22.45
C GLU A 163 14.67 -8.14 23.34
N LEU A 164 14.05 -7.00 23.07
CA LEU A 164 14.20 -5.77 23.86
C LEU A 164 13.64 -5.93 25.29
N ASP A 165 12.50 -6.59 25.45
CA ASP A 165 11.91 -6.85 26.78
C ASP A 165 12.69 -7.91 27.57
N GLY A 166 13.29 -8.89 26.89
CA GLY A 166 14.27 -9.80 27.49
C GLY A 166 15.50 -9.05 28.04
N LEU A 167 16.12 -8.21 27.21
CA LEU A 167 17.29 -7.41 27.59
C LEU A 167 16.99 -6.43 28.74
N ARG A 168 15.78 -5.88 28.82
CA ARG A 168 15.32 -5.08 29.98
C ARG A 168 15.30 -5.90 31.26
N GLY A 169 14.80 -7.14 31.20
CA GLY A 169 14.81 -8.07 32.32
C GLY A 169 16.23 -8.38 32.82
N ASP A 170 17.15 -8.66 31.90
CA ASP A 170 18.57 -8.91 32.21
C ASP A 170 19.24 -7.70 32.88
N VAL A 171 18.96 -6.48 32.42
CA VAL A 171 19.47 -5.25 33.04
C VAL A 171 18.96 -5.10 34.47
N THR A 172 17.65 -5.25 34.73
CA THR A 172 17.11 -5.16 36.10
C THR A 172 17.62 -6.27 37.02
N ALA A 173 17.91 -7.47 36.50
CA ALA A 173 18.57 -8.54 37.25
C ALA A 173 20.04 -8.19 37.59
N ALA A 174 20.76 -7.57 36.68
CA ALA A 174 22.13 -7.09 36.90
C ALA A 174 22.19 -5.93 37.92
N GLU A 175 21.27 -4.96 37.83
CA GLU A 175 21.13 -3.87 38.80
C GLU A 175 20.85 -4.41 40.21
N SER A 176 19.93 -5.38 40.32
CA SER A 176 19.61 -6.05 41.59
C SER A 176 20.82 -6.78 42.18
N SER A 177 21.61 -7.45 41.32
CA SER A 177 22.82 -8.18 41.72
C SER A 177 23.94 -7.23 42.18
N LEU A 178 24.10 -6.09 41.52
CA LEU A 178 25.03 -5.04 41.91
C LEU A 178 24.65 -4.40 43.26
N GLY A 179 23.35 -4.18 43.48
CA GLY A 179 22.83 -3.70 44.77
C GLY A 179 23.13 -4.66 45.92
N ALA A 180 22.95 -5.96 45.72
CA ALA A 180 23.30 -6.98 46.71
C ALA A 180 24.81 -6.98 47.02
N LEU A 181 25.66 -7.02 45.98
CA LEU A 181 27.12 -7.00 46.14
C LEU A 181 27.63 -5.73 46.86
N SER A 182 26.97 -4.59 46.65
CA SER A 182 27.28 -3.35 47.38
C SER A 182 26.92 -3.43 48.88
N GLY A 183 25.86 -4.17 49.24
CA GLY A 183 25.49 -4.44 50.63
C GLY A 183 26.43 -5.42 51.32
N ASP A 184 26.84 -6.47 50.61
CA ASP A 184 27.86 -7.42 51.08
C ASP A 184 29.19 -6.72 51.34
N LEU A 185 29.63 -5.83 50.44
CA LEU A 185 30.86 -5.06 50.60
C LEU A 185 30.81 -4.11 51.82
N ALA A 186 29.69 -3.42 52.04
CA ALA A 186 29.52 -2.57 53.23
C ALA A 186 29.49 -3.38 54.53
N THR A 187 28.94 -4.60 54.49
CA THR A 187 28.95 -5.53 55.64
C THR A 187 30.36 -6.05 55.94
N LEU A 188 31.16 -6.31 54.89
CA LEU A 188 32.56 -6.72 55.02
C LEU A 188 33.43 -5.58 55.58
N ASP A 189 33.25 -4.33 55.10
CA ASP A 189 33.97 -3.15 55.58
C ASP A 189 33.73 -2.91 57.08
N ALA A 190 32.46 -2.95 57.52
CA ALA A 190 32.10 -2.87 58.94
C ALA A 190 32.67 -4.03 59.77
N SER A 191 32.82 -5.22 59.17
CA SER A 191 33.45 -6.38 59.84
C SER A 191 34.97 -6.21 59.99
N VAL A 192 35.65 -5.61 59.01
CA VAL A 192 37.09 -5.30 59.06
C VAL A 192 37.36 -4.19 60.08
N ALA A 193 36.52 -3.15 60.15
CA ALA A 193 36.60 -2.14 61.19
C ALA A 193 36.47 -2.75 62.60
N GLY A 194 35.42 -3.57 62.84
CA GLY A 194 35.21 -4.23 64.13
C GLY A 194 36.32 -5.22 64.54
N LEU A 195 37.01 -5.85 63.58
CA LEU A 195 38.21 -6.64 63.86
C LEU A 195 39.41 -5.76 64.24
N THR A 196 39.57 -4.60 63.58
CA THR A 196 40.65 -3.64 63.89
C THR A 196 40.50 -3.07 65.29
N ASP A 197 39.27 -2.72 65.70
CA ASP A 197 38.96 -2.28 67.07
C ASP A 197 39.24 -3.39 68.11
N ALA A 198 38.91 -4.65 67.77
CA ALA A 198 39.14 -5.80 68.65
C ALA A 198 40.64 -6.11 68.84
N ASP A 199 41.45 -6.02 67.77
CA ASP A 199 42.92 -6.19 67.86
C ASP A 199 43.56 -5.07 68.69
N ALA A 200 43.10 -3.82 68.55
CA ALA A 200 43.56 -2.69 69.37
C ALA A 200 43.23 -2.89 70.87
N ALA A 201 42.00 -3.32 71.19
CA ALA A 201 41.61 -3.63 72.56
C ALA A 201 42.39 -4.82 73.14
N LEU A 202 42.69 -5.84 72.33
CA LEU A 202 43.50 -6.98 72.72
C LEU A 202 44.95 -6.57 73.02
N LEU A 203 45.55 -5.68 72.23
CA LEU A 203 46.88 -5.13 72.46
C LEU A 203 46.93 -4.33 73.78
N GLN A 204 45.96 -3.44 74.01
CA GLN A 204 45.85 -2.69 75.27
C GLN A 204 45.72 -3.60 76.50
N PHE A 205 44.95 -4.68 76.38
CA PHE A 205 44.81 -5.69 77.44
C PHE A 205 46.13 -6.44 77.71
N GLN A 206 46.89 -6.80 76.67
CA GLN A 206 48.21 -7.45 76.80
C GLN A 206 49.25 -6.52 77.45
N GLN A 207 49.29 -5.24 77.05
CA GLN A 207 50.12 -4.21 77.71
C GLN A 207 49.76 -4.12 79.20
N THR A 208 48.47 -3.96 79.51
CA THR A 208 47.96 -3.82 80.89
C THR A 208 48.33 -5.01 81.78
N LEU A 209 48.13 -6.25 81.31
CA LEU A 209 48.53 -7.46 82.04
C LEU A 209 50.04 -7.53 82.29
N THR A 210 50.85 -7.05 81.34
CA THR A 210 52.32 -7.08 81.46
C THR A 210 52.82 -6.06 82.48
N LEU A 211 52.20 -4.88 82.54
CA LEU A 211 52.46 -3.85 83.55
C LEU A 211 52.08 -4.32 84.96
N PHE A 212 50.87 -4.89 85.14
CA PHE A 212 50.47 -5.50 86.42
C PHE A 212 51.45 -6.57 86.91
N ARG A 213 51.97 -7.39 85.99
CA ARG A 213 52.96 -8.43 86.31
C ARG A 213 54.32 -7.83 86.68
N ALA A 214 54.75 -6.75 86.03
CA ALA A 214 55.95 -6.02 86.44
C ALA A 214 55.78 -5.41 87.85
N TRP A 215 54.62 -4.80 88.13
CA TRP A 215 54.29 -4.23 89.44
C TRP A 215 54.26 -5.29 90.56
N GLU A 216 53.75 -6.50 90.29
CA GLU A 216 53.84 -7.64 91.23
C GLU A 216 55.30 -7.98 91.57
N LEU A 217 56.16 -8.06 90.55
CA LEU A 217 57.60 -8.33 90.73
C LEU A 217 58.31 -7.22 91.50
N LEU A 218 58.02 -5.94 91.22
CA LEU A 218 58.60 -4.82 91.98
C LEU A 218 58.13 -4.81 93.44
N SER A 219 56.83 -5.04 93.68
CA SER A 219 56.26 -5.15 95.04
C SER A 219 56.94 -6.29 95.84
N ARG A 220 57.20 -7.42 95.18
CA ARG A 220 57.91 -8.56 95.78
C ARG A 220 59.40 -8.29 95.98
N ALA A 221 60.04 -7.54 95.09
CA ALA A 221 61.41 -7.08 95.26
C ALA A 221 61.56 -6.13 96.48
N ARG A 222 60.63 -5.18 96.67
CA ARG A 222 60.59 -4.28 97.84
C ARG A 222 60.53 -5.07 99.14
N LEU A 223 59.62 -6.04 99.24
CA LEU A 223 59.53 -6.95 100.39
C LEU A 223 60.84 -7.73 100.62
N ARG A 224 61.44 -8.29 99.55
CA ARG A 224 62.70 -9.03 99.64
C ARG A 224 63.90 -8.15 100.05
N LEU A 225 63.92 -6.86 99.72
CA LEU A 225 64.92 -5.93 100.25
C LEU A 225 64.72 -5.68 101.75
N ALA A 226 63.48 -5.48 102.20
CA ALA A 226 63.15 -5.35 103.63
C ALA A 226 63.50 -6.61 104.45
N GLU A 227 63.38 -7.80 103.85
CA GLU A 227 63.84 -9.08 104.41
C GLU A 227 65.38 -9.30 104.30
N ASN A 228 66.14 -8.35 103.75
CA ASN A 228 67.57 -8.44 103.44
C ASN A 228 67.95 -9.63 102.51
N ASN A 229 67.01 -10.07 101.67
CA ASN A 229 67.16 -11.19 100.74
C ASN A 229 67.59 -10.70 99.34
N LEU A 230 68.73 -10.00 99.31
CA LEU A 230 69.18 -9.18 98.18
C LEU A 230 69.28 -9.95 96.85
N GLY A 231 69.70 -11.22 96.89
CA GLY A 231 69.80 -12.07 95.70
C GLY A 231 68.44 -12.40 95.07
N LEU A 232 67.42 -12.64 95.89
CA LEU A 232 66.05 -12.83 95.40
C LEU A 232 65.38 -11.52 95.00
N ALA A 233 65.74 -10.38 95.61
CA ALA A 233 65.28 -9.07 95.16
C ALA A 233 65.85 -8.72 93.77
N SER A 234 67.16 -8.89 93.57
CA SER A 234 67.84 -8.68 92.29
C SER A 234 67.25 -9.53 91.16
N ALA A 235 66.90 -10.78 91.43
CA ALA A 235 66.23 -11.65 90.46
C ALA A 235 64.83 -11.16 90.06
N ASP A 236 64.05 -10.62 90.99
CA ASP A 236 62.72 -10.04 90.69
C ASP A 236 62.84 -8.72 89.91
N ILE A 237 63.83 -7.88 90.23
CA ILE A 237 64.12 -6.62 89.50
C ILE A 237 64.51 -6.92 88.05
N ALA A 238 65.43 -7.87 87.83
CA ALA A 238 65.84 -8.27 86.48
C ALA A 238 64.67 -8.86 85.67
N ALA A 239 63.78 -9.62 86.32
CA ALA A 239 62.56 -10.13 85.69
C ALA A 239 61.55 -9.02 85.36
N ALA A 240 61.41 -8.00 86.22
CA ALA A 240 60.56 -6.84 85.97
C ALA A 240 61.10 -5.99 84.81
N GLN A 241 62.40 -5.70 84.77
CA GLN A 241 63.06 -5.02 83.65
C GLN A 241 62.83 -5.78 82.33
N ALA A 242 62.98 -7.12 82.33
CA ALA A 242 62.76 -7.94 81.16
C ALA A 242 61.30 -7.93 80.65
N LEU A 243 60.31 -7.77 81.54
CA LEU A 243 58.91 -7.58 81.13
C LEU A 243 58.67 -6.16 80.60
N LEU A 244 59.12 -5.12 81.30
CA LEU A 244 58.92 -3.73 80.88
C LEU A 244 59.60 -3.42 79.53
N ALA A 245 60.73 -4.06 79.24
CA ALA A 245 61.41 -3.99 77.94
C ALA A 245 60.62 -4.66 76.78
N THR A 246 59.50 -5.35 77.07
CA THR A 246 58.58 -5.89 76.05
C THR A 246 57.27 -5.10 75.93
N VAL A 247 57.06 -4.07 76.75
CA VAL A 247 55.87 -3.20 76.68
C VAL A 247 56.18 -1.97 75.84
N GLU A 248 55.89 -2.05 74.54
CA GLU A 248 55.76 -0.85 73.71
C GLU A 248 54.45 -0.13 74.09
N LEU A 249 54.55 1.06 74.68
CA LEU A 249 53.44 1.98 74.87
C LEU A 249 53.42 3.00 73.72
N PRO A 250 52.24 3.34 73.15
CA PRO A 250 52.15 4.47 72.24
C PRO A 250 52.45 5.77 72.98
N LEU A 251 53.43 6.53 72.50
CA LEU A 251 53.74 7.86 73.02
C LEU A 251 52.56 8.82 72.75
N PRO A 252 52.03 9.52 73.77
CA PRO A 252 51.05 10.59 73.54
C PRO A 252 51.67 11.73 72.74
N GLU A 253 50.88 12.38 71.87
CA GLU A 253 51.36 13.52 71.08
C GLU A 253 51.88 14.65 71.99
N GLY A 254 53.17 14.97 71.88
CA GLY A 254 53.84 16.01 72.66
C GLY A 254 54.69 15.52 73.84
N VAL A 255 54.79 14.21 74.09
CA VAL A 255 55.67 13.64 75.13
C VAL A 255 57.00 13.17 74.52
N GLU A 256 58.13 13.74 74.97
CA GLU A 256 59.47 13.48 74.38
C GLU A 256 60.16 12.18 74.85
N SER A 257 59.67 11.53 75.91
CA SER A 257 60.28 10.34 76.51
C SER A 257 59.20 9.35 76.96
N ASN A 258 59.40 8.04 76.77
CA ASN A 258 58.42 7.06 77.24
C ASN A 258 58.43 7.04 78.78
N PRO A 259 57.30 7.14 79.49
CA PRO A 259 57.27 7.06 80.95
C PRO A 259 57.87 5.74 81.50
N LEU A 260 57.88 4.67 80.71
CA LEU A 260 58.61 3.44 81.05
C LEU A 260 60.13 3.60 81.07
N ASP A 261 60.71 4.57 80.34
CA ASP A 261 62.15 4.85 80.38
C ASP A 261 62.58 5.34 81.77
N VAL A 262 61.68 6.07 82.46
CA VAL A 262 61.90 6.53 83.84
C VAL A 262 61.94 5.33 84.80
N VAL A 263 60.99 4.39 84.65
CA VAL A 263 60.94 3.16 85.45
C VAL A 263 62.17 2.29 85.17
N GLN A 264 62.48 2.00 83.90
CA GLN A 264 63.65 1.20 83.51
C GLN A 264 64.98 1.84 83.95
N GLY A 265 65.09 3.17 83.86
CA GLY A 265 66.24 3.93 84.34
C GLY A 265 66.44 3.78 85.86
N ARG A 266 65.38 3.94 86.65
CA ARG A 266 65.43 3.71 88.11
C ARG A 266 65.81 2.27 88.44
N LEU A 267 65.16 1.27 87.84
CA LEU A 267 65.49 -0.15 88.07
C LEU A 267 66.95 -0.48 87.70
N THR A 268 67.54 0.23 86.74
CA THR A 268 68.96 0.10 86.39
C THR A 268 69.88 0.64 87.49
N LEU A 269 69.51 1.74 88.16
CA LEU A 269 70.22 2.26 89.33
C LEU A 269 70.10 1.30 90.53
N VAL A 270 68.92 0.72 90.76
CA VAL A 270 68.70 -0.32 91.79
C VAL A 270 69.61 -1.52 91.53
N ALA A 271 69.60 -2.04 90.30
CA ALA A 271 70.41 -3.19 89.90
C ALA A 271 71.92 -2.94 90.00
N GLY A 272 72.38 -1.72 89.71
CA GLY A 272 73.79 -1.31 89.87
C GLY A 272 74.21 -1.05 91.32
N SER A 273 73.26 -0.74 92.20
CA SER A 273 73.51 -0.48 93.63
C SER A 273 73.56 -1.75 94.47
N LEU A 274 72.88 -2.83 94.06
CA LEU A 274 72.91 -4.11 94.76
C LEU A 274 74.19 -4.92 94.44
N PRO A 275 74.82 -5.58 95.43
CA PRO A 275 74.49 -5.63 96.86
C PRO A 275 75.25 -4.57 97.70
N ALA A 276 75.89 -3.58 97.07
CA ALA A 276 76.82 -2.66 97.73
C ALA A 276 76.13 -1.61 98.63
N ASP A 277 75.01 -1.06 98.19
CA ASP A 277 74.16 -0.14 98.96
C ASP A 277 72.68 -0.56 98.83
N PRO A 278 72.19 -1.45 99.73
CA PRO A 278 70.78 -1.88 99.71
C PRO A 278 69.82 -0.76 100.14
N THR A 279 70.31 0.28 100.83
CA THR A 279 69.51 1.43 101.26
C THR A 279 69.21 2.39 100.11
N LEU A 280 70.21 2.72 99.28
CA LEU A 280 70.01 3.47 98.03
C LEU A 280 69.17 2.65 97.04
N ALA A 281 69.45 1.35 96.91
CA ALA A 281 68.67 0.45 96.06
C ALA A 281 67.18 0.39 96.47
N ALA A 282 66.87 0.41 97.77
CA ALA A 282 65.48 0.47 98.23
C ALA A 282 64.80 1.80 97.82
N ALA A 283 65.47 2.94 98.01
CA ALA A 283 64.92 4.25 97.66
C ALA A 283 64.68 4.43 96.15
N ASP A 284 65.61 3.98 95.29
CA ASP A 284 65.40 3.99 93.83
C ASP A 284 64.33 2.98 93.38
N LEU A 285 64.12 1.88 94.13
CA LEU A 285 63.07 0.89 93.85
C LEU A 285 61.69 1.40 94.27
N ASP A 286 61.58 2.13 95.38
CA ASP A 286 60.36 2.84 95.77
C ASP A 286 59.97 3.84 94.67
N LEU A 287 60.90 4.68 94.20
CA LEU A 287 60.67 5.61 93.09
C LEU A 287 60.31 4.91 91.76
N ALA A 288 60.89 3.74 91.48
CA ALA A 288 60.54 2.95 90.30
C ALA A 288 59.11 2.37 90.40
N TRP A 289 58.72 1.94 91.60
CA TRP A 289 57.38 1.42 91.88
C TRP A 289 56.33 2.53 91.82
N ASP A 290 56.58 3.69 92.46
CA ASP A 290 55.68 4.84 92.42
C ASP A 290 55.45 5.32 90.97
N ALA A 291 56.51 5.39 90.16
CA ALA A 291 56.41 5.75 88.74
C ALA A 291 55.60 4.73 87.91
N LEU A 292 55.72 3.43 88.20
CA LEU A 292 54.93 2.39 87.55
C LEU A 292 53.46 2.39 88.02
N ASP A 293 53.21 2.69 89.30
CA ASP A 293 51.87 2.77 89.88
C ASP A 293 51.07 3.94 89.29
N ASN A 294 51.68 5.13 89.20
CA ASN A 294 51.10 6.29 88.52
C ASN A 294 50.81 6.00 87.03
N LEU A 295 51.73 5.34 86.32
CA LEU A 295 51.55 4.92 84.93
C LEU A 295 50.36 3.95 84.76
N MET A 296 50.21 2.97 85.66
CA MET A 296 49.04 2.08 85.64
C MET A 296 47.74 2.85 85.96
N GLY A 297 47.78 3.80 86.90
CA GLY A 297 46.64 4.66 87.22
C GLY A 297 46.15 5.47 86.02
N GLU A 298 47.09 6.10 85.29
CA GLU A 298 46.83 6.83 84.05
C GLU A 298 46.28 5.91 82.95
N LEU A 299 46.91 4.76 82.70
CA LEU A 299 46.49 3.80 81.67
C LEU A 299 45.10 3.18 81.95
N LEU A 300 44.75 2.98 83.22
CA LEU A 300 43.44 2.46 83.64
C LEU A 300 42.37 3.55 83.75
N GLY A 301 42.71 4.83 83.52
CA GLY A 301 41.79 5.95 83.67
C GLY A 301 41.29 6.13 85.12
N LEU A 302 42.07 5.71 86.12
CA LEU A 302 41.73 5.94 87.51
C LEU A 302 41.86 7.44 87.81
N PRO A 303 40.86 8.06 88.47
CA PRO A 303 40.93 9.49 88.77
C PRO A 303 42.10 9.74 89.73
N ALA A 304 43.05 10.56 89.31
CA ALA A 304 44.21 10.92 90.13
C ALA A 304 43.74 11.43 91.51
N GLU A 305 44.26 10.83 92.58
CA GLU A 305 43.90 11.22 93.95
C GLU A 305 44.25 12.69 94.18
N THR A 306 43.22 13.54 94.14
CA THR A 306 43.38 14.97 94.38
C THR A 306 43.83 15.15 95.82
N PRO A 307 45.02 15.73 96.10
CA PRO A 307 45.53 15.81 97.47
C PRO A 307 44.51 16.49 98.39
N PRO A 308 44.28 15.96 99.61
CA PRO A 308 43.30 16.54 100.52
C PRO A 308 43.64 18.01 100.76
N ALA A 309 42.65 18.88 100.55
CA ALA A 309 42.83 20.32 100.70
C ALA A 309 43.36 20.63 102.12
N PRO A 310 44.38 21.49 102.27
CA PRO A 310 45.02 21.71 103.55
C PRO A 310 43.99 22.22 104.57
N GLU A 311 43.88 21.52 105.70
CA GLU A 311 43.01 21.94 106.80
C GLU A 311 43.43 23.34 107.26
N ALA A 312 42.50 24.29 107.21
CA ALA A 312 42.80 25.67 107.55
C ALA A 312 43.09 25.78 109.06
N GLU A 313 44.34 26.10 109.42
CA GLU A 313 44.76 26.30 110.81
C GLU A 313 43.97 27.43 111.47
N GLY A 314 42.92 27.08 112.20
CA GLY A 314 42.17 27.99 113.05
C GLY A 314 43.06 28.47 114.20
N THR A 315 43.46 29.74 114.14
CA THR A 315 44.10 30.47 115.25
C THR A 315 43.16 31.55 115.80
N PRO A 316 43.28 31.89 117.10
CA PRO A 316 42.11 32.19 117.97
C PRO A 316 41.59 33.63 117.93
#